data_AF-A0A6B0SCC2-F1
#
_entry.id   AF-A0A6B0SCC2-F1
#
_cell.length_a   1.000
_cell.length_b   1.000
_cell.length_c   1.000
_cell.angle_alpha   90.00
_cell.angle_beta   90.00
_cell.angle_gamma   90.00
#
_symmetry.space_group_name_H-M   'P 1'
#
loop_
_entity.id
_entity.type
_entity.pdbx_description
1 polymer ?
#
loop_
_entity_poly.entity_id
_entity_poly.type
_entity_poly.pdbx_seq_one_letter_code
_entity_poly.pdbx_strand_id
1 'polypeptide(L)' 'MVAEGKFVDINGLAISFLNWDQAQPNGGKRENCALFSQSAQGKWSDEACHSSKRYICEFTIPQ' A
#
# COMPACT_ATOMS: atom_id res chain seq x y z
N MET A 1 -1.42 3.51 16.68
CA MET A 1 -0.56 2.47 16.08
C MET A 1 -1.46 1.52 15.32
N VAL A 2 -1.16 1.27 14.05
CA VAL A 2 -1.93 0.35 13.19
C VAL A 2 -1.52 -1.09 13.54
N ALA A 3 -2.47 -2.02 13.53
CA ALA A 3 -2.21 -3.42 13.80
C ALA A 3 -1.85 -4.17 12.50
N GLU A 4 -1.01 -5.19 12.61
CA GLU A 4 -0.67 -6.10 11.50
C GLU A 4 -1.94 -6.60 10.78
N GLY A 5 -1.89 -6.65 9.45
CA GLY A 5 -3.03 -7.02 8.60
C GLY A 5 -4.13 -5.96 8.48
N LYS A 6 -4.02 -4.80 9.15
CA LYS A 6 -4.89 -3.64 8.92
C LYS A 6 -4.12 -2.57 8.16
N PHE A 7 -4.63 -2.18 7.01
CA PHE A 7 -4.04 -1.12 6.19
C PHE A 7 -4.87 0.15 6.31
N VAL A 8 -4.19 1.29 6.27
CA VAL A 8 -4.76 2.63 6.37
C VAL A 8 -4.12 3.54 5.32
N ASP A 9 -4.76 4.66 5.04
CA ASP A 9 -4.18 5.69 4.17
C ASP A 9 -3.07 6.49 4.89
N ILE A 10 -2.49 7.47 4.19
CA ILE A 10 -1.45 8.35 4.72
C ILE A 10 -1.90 9.23 5.90
N ASN A 11 -3.21 9.37 6.11
CA ASN A 11 -3.82 10.10 7.23
C ASN A 11 -4.21 9.15 8.38
N GLY A 12 -3.99 7.84 8.24
CA GLY A 12 -4.38 6.84 9.22
C GLY A 12 -5.86 6.44 9.18
N LEU A 13 -6.58 6.80 8.12
CA LEU A 13 -7.99 6.43 7.92
C LEU A 13 -8.12 5.02 7.37
N ALA A 14 -9.17 4.31 7.80
CA ALA A 14 -9.46 2.98 7.31
C ALA A 14 -9.83 3.01 5.82
N ILE A 15 -9.19 2.14 5.03
CA ILE A 15 -9.49 1.98 3.61
C ILE A 15 -10.52 0.87 3.39
N SER A 16 -11.46 1.11 2.49
CA SER A 16 -12.52 0.14 2.12
C SER A 16 -12.18 -0.67 0.88
N PHE A 17 -11.27 -0.16 0.04
CA PHE A 17 -10.82 -0.82 -1.19
C PHE A 17 -9.41 -1.37 -1.01
N LEU A 18 -9.24 -2.63 -1.41
CA LEU A 18 -7.97 -3.35 -1.38
C LEU A 18 -7.78 -4.06 -2.72
N ASN A 19 -6.63 -3.86 -3.38
CA ASN A 19 -6.31 -4.49 -4.66
C ASN A 19 -5.02 -5.33 -4.59
N TRP A 20 -4.89 -6.15 -3.55
CA TRP A 20 -3.72 -7.00 -3.36
C TRP A 20 -3.54 -8.00 -4.51
N ASP A 21 -2.29 -8.28 -4.84
CA ASP A 21 -1.97 -9.39 -5.73
C ASP A 21 -2.22 -10.74 -5.04
N GLN A 22 -2.19 -11.81 -5.83
CA GLN A 22 -2.34 -13.14 -5.32
C GLN A 22 -1.27 -13.43 -4.25
N ALA A 23 -1.72 -13.95 -3.10
CA ALA A 23 -0.88 -14.23 -1.94
C ALA A 23 -0.22 -12.98 -1.29
N GLN A 24 -0.81 -11.79 -1.48
CA GLN A 24 -0.44 -10.57 -0.79
C GLN A 24 -1.60 -10.12 0.14
N PRO A 25 -1.31 -9.41 1.24
CA PRO A 25 0.01 -9.14 1.80
C PRO A 25 0.62 -10.39 2.47
N ASN A 26 1.95 -10.54 2.47
CA ASN A 26 2.65 -11.72 3.02
C ASN A 26 3.93 -11.45 3.82
N GLY A 27 4.44 -10.22 3.89
CA GLY A 27 5.67 -9.92 4.61
C GLY A 27 5.48 -9.68 6.11
N GLY A 28 4.23 -9.55 6.56
CA GLY A 28 3.88 -9.36 7.96
C GLY A 28 4.60 -8.15 8.56
N LYS A 29 5.14 -8.29 9.78
CA LYS A 29 5.79 -7.16 10.47
C LYS A 29 7.01 -6.57 9.76
N ARG A 30 7.53 -7.19 8.70
CA ARG A 30 8.70 -6.72 7.94
C ARG A 30 8.33 -5.83 6.77
N GLU A 31 7.12 -5.97 6.22
CA GLU A 31 6.68 -5.31 5.01
C GLU A 31 5.33 -4.65 5.29
N ASN A 32 5.34 -3.33 5.48
CA ASN A 32 4.17 -2.60 5.98
C ASN A 32 3.77 -1.42 5.07
N CYS A 33 4.35 -1.35 3.87
CA CYS A 33 4.05 -0.32 2.88
C CYS A 33 3.54 -0.97 1.60
N ALA A 34 2.43 -0.45 1.05
CA ALA A 34 1.87 -0.95 -0.19
C ALA A 34 2.68 -0.45 -1.40
N LEU A 35 3.02 -1.34 -2.32
CA LEU A 35 3.64 -1.02 -3.60
C LEU A 35 2.68 -1.36 -4.73
N PHE A 36 2.44 -0.39 -5.60
CA PHE A 36 1.67 -0.58 -6.83
C PHE A 36 2.56 -1.17 -7.94
N SER A 37 2.06 -2.19 -8.64
CA SER A 37 2.76 -2.82 -9.75
C SER A 37 1.98 -2.74 -11.06
N GLN A 38 2.56 -2.06 -12.06
CA GLN A 38 1.99 -2.01 -13.41
C GLN A 38 2.01 -3.39 -14.10
N SER A 39 3.06 -4.18 -13.89
CA SER A 39 3.17 -5.53 -14.47
C SER A 39 2.15 -6.50 -13.85
N ALA A 40 1.73 -6.26 -12.61
CA ALA A 40 0.66 -7.00 -11.95
C ALA A 40 -0.73 -6.38 -12.21
N GLN A 41 -0.91 -5.63 -13.31
CA GLN A 41 -2.18 -5.03 -13.70
C GLN A 41 -2.77 -4.09 -12.62
N GLY A 42 -1.89 -3.36 -11.95
CA GLY A 42 -2.23 -2.39 -10.93
C GLY A 42 -2.54 -2.98 -9.54
N LYS A 43 -2.28 -4.27 -9.35
CA LYS A 43 -2.35 -4.92 -8.05
C LYS A 43 -1.18 -4.54 -7.15
N TRP A 44 -1.35 -4.77 -5.85
CA TRP A 44 -0.46 -4.31 -4.80
C TRP A 44 0.28 -5.46 -4.13
N SER A 45 1.49 -5.18 -3.64
CA SER A 45 2.23 -6.02 -2.69
C SER A 45 2.62 -5.23 -1.45
N ASP A 46 2.74 -5.88 -0.30
CA ASP A 46 3.40 -5.27 0.85
C ASP A 46 4.93 -5.35 0.67
N GLU A 47 5.63 -4.27 0.99
CA GLU A 47 7.09 -4.17 0.86
C GLU A 47 7.70 -3.48 2.08
N ALA A 48 9.01 -3.65 2.25
CA ALA A 48 9.78 -2.94 3.27
C ALA A 48 9.74 -1.42 3.02
N CYS A 49 9.18 -0.67 3.97
CA CYS A 49 8.97 0.77 3.86
C CYS A 49 10.24 1.60 3.65
N HIS A 50 11.39 1.10 4.11
CA HIS A 50 12.67 1.81 3.98
C HIS A 50 13.39 1.54 2.66
N SER A 51 12.77 0.79 1.75
CA SER A 51 13.33 0.55 0.42
C SER A 51 13.08 1.73 -0.51
N SER A 52 14.09 2.11 -1.29
CA SER A 52 13.94 3.16 -2.32
C SER A 52 13.13 2.63 -3.50
N LYS A 53 11.94 3.18 -3.72
CA LYS A 53 11.03 2.82 -4.82
C LYS A 53 10.47 4.09 -5.49
N ARG A 54 9.81 3.91 -6.63
CA ARG A 54 8.97 4.96 -7.23
C ARG A 54 7.68 5.09 -6.42
N TYR A 55 7.09 6.28 -6.41
CA TYR A 55 5.87 6.58 -5.65
C TYR A 55 4.85 7.31 -6.53
N ILE A 56 3.60 7.33 -6.06
CA ILE A 56 2.48 8.03 -6.68
C ILE A 56 2.09 9.16 -5.73
N CYS A 57 1.91 10.36 -6.26
CA CYS A 57 1.34 11.48 -5.51
C CYS A 57 -0.14 11.63 -5.85
N GLU A 58 -0.94 11.95 -4.84
CA GLU A 58 -2.33 12.36 -4.99
C GLU A 58 -2.45 13.83 -4.62
N PHE A 59 -3.16 14.60 -5.45
CA PHE A 59 -3.45 16.01 -5.21
C PHE A 59 -4.91 16.30 -5.54
N THR A 60 -5.60 17.00 -4.66
CA THR A 60 -6.92 17.54 -4.97
C THR A 60 -6.75 18.79 -5.82
N ILE A 61 -7.40 18.82 -6.99
CA ILE A 61 -7.44 20.04 -7.81
C ILE A 61 -8.44 20.99 -7.14
N PRO A 62 -8.03 22.20 -6.72
CA PRO A 62 -8.95 23.20 -6.19
C PRO A 62 -9.98 23.58 -7.27
N GLN A 63 -11.26 23.66 -6.90
CA GLN A 63 -12.29 24.25 -7.75
C GLN A 63 -12.14 25.76 -7.86
#